data_AF-X1SIL8-F1
#
_entry.id   AF-X1SIL8-F1
#
_cell.length_a   1.000
_cell.length_b   1.000
_cell.length_c   1.000
_cell.angle_alpha   90.00
_cell.angle_beta   90.00
_cell.angle_gamma   90.00
#
_symmetry.space_group_name_H-M   'P 1'
#
loop_
_entity.id
_entity.type
_entity.pdbx_description
1 polymer ?
#
loop_
_entity_poly.entity_id
_entity_poly.type
_entity_poly.pdbx_seq_one_letter_code
_entity_poly.pdbx_strand_id
1 'polypeptide(L)'
;MSGNTRGKLKENFEGVHRNLDWCMKHINNSLELIAIQLMQSQPDEYKKDDADEAEAALMTYPLYRGVKALGEGIDTLDGLTNNIYATL
;
A
#
# COMPACT_ATOMS: atom_id res chain seq x y z
N MET A 1 33.82 -11.25 4.61
CA MET A 1 32.93 -12.43 4.75
C MET A 1 32.21 -12.65 3.43
N SER A 2 32.62 -13.63 2.61
CA SER A 2 31.84 -14.01 1.43
C SER A 2 30.69 -14.91 1.89
N GLY A 3 29.57 -14.31 2.28
CA GLY A 3 28.33 -15.06 2.47
C GLY A 3 28.04 -15.88 1.21
N ASN A 4 27.59 -17.14 1.38
CA ASN A 4 27.23 -17.96 0.24
C ASN A 4 26.15 -17.24 -0.59
N THR A 5 26.09 -17.50 -1.89
CA THR A 5 25.20 -16.78 -2.83
C THR A 5 23.75 -16.73 -2.35
N ARG A 6 23.27 -17.79 -1.70
CA ARG A 6 21.93 -17.91 -1.11
C ARG A 6 21.69 -16.87 0.00
N GLY A 7 22.65 -16.68 0.90
CA GLY A 7 22.58 -15.64 1.95
C GLY A 7 22.50 -14.23 1.37
N LYS A 8 23.32 -13.93 0.36
CA LYS A 8 23.27 -12.62 -0.32
C LYS A 8 21.95 -12.38 -1.04
N LEU A 9 21.35 -13.41 -1.65
CA LEU A 9 20.02 -13.30 -2.25
C LEU A 9 18.98 -12.94 -1.20
N LYS A 10 18.99 -13.60 -0.04
CA LYS A 10 18.07 -13.27 1.08
C LYS A 10 18.18 -11.82 1.52
N GLU A 11 19.40 -11.31 1.72
CA GLU A 11 19.64 -9.92 2.11
C GLU A 11 19.06 -8.92 1.09
N ASN A 12 19.17 -9.22 -0.21
CA ASN A 12 18.59 -8.37 -1.26
C ASN A 12 17.07 -8.40 -1.25
N PHE A 13 16.45 -9.58 -1.13
CA PHE A 13 14.97 -9.68 -1.07
C PHE A 13 14.38 -9.09 0.21
N GLU A 14 15.10 -9.18 1.34
CA GLU A 14 14.74 -8.43 2.56
C GLU A 14 14.82 -6.92 2.34
N GLY A 15 15.81 -6.45 1.56
CA GLY A 15 15.88 -5.06 1.11
C GLY A 15 14.69 -4.63 0.26
N VAL A 16 14.26 -5.48 -0.68
CA VAL A 16 13.06 -5.24 -1.51
C VAL A 16 11.81 -5.15 -0.63
N HIS A 17 11.57 -6.13 0.24
CA HIS A 17 10.43 -6.14 1.16
C HIS A 17 10.36 -4.86 1.99
N ARG A 18 11.47 -4.43 2.61
CA ARG A 18 11.52 -3.17 3.38
C ARG A 18 11.21 -1.93 2.56
N ASN A 19 11.58 -1.90 1.28
CA ASN A 19 11.22 -0.79 0.40
C ASN A 19 9.72 -0.80 0.07
N LEU A 20 9.13 -1.97 -0.13
CA LEU A 20 7.69 -2.12 -0.35
C LEU A 20 6.88 -1.72 0.88
N ASP A 21 7.32 -2.08 2.09
CA ASP A 21 6.75 -1.58 3.35
C ASP A 21 6.77 -0.05 3.43
N TRP A 22 7.89 0.57 3.05
CA TRP A 22 8.02 2.02 3.04
C TRP A 22 7.07 2.67 2.01
N CYS A 23 6.92 2.07 0.84
CA CYS A 23 5.93 2.49 -0.15
C CYS A 23 4.51 2.39 0.42
N MET A 24 4.13 1.27 1.03
CA MET A 24 2.81 1.06 1.62
C MET A 24 2.49 2.09 2.71
N LYS A 25 3.47 2.42 3.56
CA LYS A 25 3.31 3.48 4.56
C LYS A 25 2.88 4.82 3.94
N HIS A 26 3.54 5.25 2.86
CA HIS A 26 3.23 6.53 2.22
C HIS A 26 1.96 6.50 1.38
N ILE A 27 1.62 5.36 0.80
CA ILE A 27 0.34 5.14 0.13
C ILE A 27 -0.81 5.30 1.13
N ASN A 28 -0.73 4.63 2.28
CA ASN A 28 -1.75 4.70 3.32
C ASN A 28 -1.91 6.13 3.88
N ASN A 29 -0.80 6.82 4.17
CA ASN A 29 -0.83 8.21 4.59
C ASN A 29 -1.48 9.12 3.52
N SER A 30 -1.19 8.85 2.24
CA SER A 30 -1.78 9.62 1.13
C SER A 30 -3.28 9.40 1.02
N LEU A 31 -3.75 8.16 1.17
CA LEU A 31 -5.18 7.82 1.21
C LEU A 31 -5.89 8.55 2.36
N GLU A 32 -5.28 8.56 3.56
CA GLU A 32 -5.83 9.25 4.73
C GLU A 32 -5.95 10.77 4.49
N LEU A 33 -4.89 11.40 3.97
CA LEU A 33 -4.92 12.84 3.67
C LEU A 33 -5.97 13.19 2.62
N ILE A 34 -6.11 12.38 1.57
CA ILE A 34 -7.15 12.57 0.54
C ILE A 34 -8.55 12.43 1.18
N ALA A 35 -8.76 11.40 2.00
CA ALA A 35 -10.03 11.16 2.67
C ALA A 35 -10.42 12.34 3.58
N ILE A 36 -9.48 12.82 4.40
CA ILE A 36 -9.69 14.00 5.27
C ILE A 36 -10.07 15.22 4.43
N GLN A 37 -9.34 15.50 3.36
CA GLN A 37 -9.64 16.63 2.47
C GLN A 37 -11.04 16.54 1.86
N LEU A 38 -11.44 15.36 1.40
CA LEU A 38 -12.77 15.13 0.80
C LEU A 38 -13.89 15.29 1.84
N MET A 39 -13.71 14.72 3.03
CA MET A 39 -14.69 14.84 4.12
C MET A 39 -14.85 16.28 4.63
N GLN A 40 -13.80 17.10 4.53
CA GLN A 40 -13.86 18.52 4.88
C GLN A 40 -14.51 19.38 3.78
N SER A 41 -14.20 19.10 2.52
CA SER A 41 -14.67 19.91 1.38
C SER A 41 -16.09 19.54 0.93
N GLN A 42 -16.46 18.27 1.04
CA GLN A 42 -17.72 17.71 0.55
C GLN A 42 -18.29 16.71 1.58
N PRO A 43 -18.67 17.17 2.78
CA PRO A 43 -19.06 16.29 3.89
C PRO A 43 -20.28 15.42 3.56
N ASP A 44 -21.30 15.97 2.90
CA ASP A 44 -22.53 15.23 2.58
C ASP A 44 -22.25 14.01 1.66
N GLU A 45 -21.24 14.12 0.82
CA GLU A 45 -20.85 13.08 -0.13
C GLU A 45 -19.93 12.03 0.50
N TYR A 46 -18.91 12.45 1.27
CA TYR A 46 -17.83 11.54 1.71
C TYR A 46 -17.83 11.20 3.20
N LYS A 47 -18.56 11.93 4.05
CA LYS A 47 -18.63 11.63 5.49
C LYS A 47 -19.79 10.65 5.75
N LYS A 48 -19.48 9.36 5.81
CA LYS A 48 -20.43 8.29 6.15
C LYS A 48 -20.15 7.73 7.54
N ASP A 49 -21.19 7.30 8.23
CA ASP A 49 -21.08 6.70 9.56
C ASP A 49 -20.63 5.23 9.48
N ASP A 50 -20.93 4.56 8.37
CA ASP A 50 -20.47 3.21 8.07
C ASP A 50 -19.15 3.22 7.28
N ALA A 51 -18.23 2.33 7.65
CA ALA A 51 -16.89 2.28 7.08
C ALA A 51 -16.88 1.79 5.62
N ASP A 52 -17.74 0.81 5.29
CA ASP A 52 -17.83 0.27 3.93
C ASP A 52 -18.49 1.30 3.00
N GLU A 53 -19.51 2.01 3.48
CA GLU A 53 -20.11 3.14 2.75
C GLU A 53 -19.11 4.29 2.54
N ALA A 54 -18.29 4.60 3.55
CA ALA A 54 -17.25 5.64 3.45
C ALA A 54 -16.20 5.25 2.39
N GLU A 55 -15.71 4.01 2.42
CA GLU A 55 -14.75 3.50 1.44
C GLU A 55 -15.36 3.52 0.02
N ALA A 56 -16.61 3.07 -0.13
CA ALA A 56 -17.29 3.09 -1.43
C ALA A 56 -17.43 4.51 -1.99
N ALA A 57 -17.76 5.49 -1.15
CA ALA A 57 -17.81 6.90 -1.53
C ALA A 57 -16.43 7.41 -1.95
N LEU A 58 -15.38 7.15 -1.16
CA LEU A 58 -14.01 7.55 -1.48
C LEU A 58 -13.51 6.94 -2.81
N MET A 59 -13.88 5.69 -3.10
CA MET A 59 -13.53 4.99 -4.34
C MET A 59 -14.16 5.60 -5.61
N THR A 60 -15.16 6.47 -5.46
CA THR A 60 -15.68 7.27 -6.58
C THR A 60 -14.71 8.38 -7.01
N TYR A 61 -13.84 8.85 -6.10
CA TYR A 61 -12.88 9.91 -6.39
C TYR A 61 -11.66 9.35 -7.15
N PRO A 62 -11.34 9.85 -8.36
CA PRO A 62 -10.33 9.25 -9.22
C PRO A 62 -8.94 9.13 -8.60
N LEU A 63 -8.51 10.13 -7.82
CA LEU A 63 -7.19 10.13 -7.18
C LEU A 63 -7.13 9.09 -6.05
N TYR A 64 -8.17 9.03 -5.20
CA TYR A 64 -8.24 8.03 -4.12
C TYR A 64 -8.16 6.62 -4.69
N ARG A 65 -9.00 6.33 -5.70
CA ARG A 65 -9.00 5.03 -6.41
C ARG A 65 -7.64 4.71 -7.03
N GLY A 66 -6.98 5.69 -7.65
CA GLY A 66 -5.66 5.51 -8.26
C GLY A 66 -4.59 5.16 -7.22
N VAL A 67 -4.60 5.84 -6.07
CA VAL A 67 -3.67 5.57 -4.97
C VAL A 67 -3.97 4.22 -4.31
N LYS A 68 -5.25 3.84 -4.18
CA LYS A 68 -5.66 2.53 -3.66
C LYS A 68 -5.13 1.40 -4.54
N ALA A 69 -5.33 1.50 -5.85
CA ALA A 69 -4.82 0.53 -6.82
C ALA A 69 -3.28 0.43 -6.82
N LEU A 70 -2.58 1.54 -6.57
CA LEU A 70 -1.12 1.51 -6.38
C LEU A 70 -0.75 0.66 -5.15
N GLY A 71 -1.47 0.83 -4.03
CA GLY A 71 -1.29 0.02 -2.82
C GLY A 71 -1.50 -1.47 -3.07
N GLU A 72 -2.58 -1.84 -3.75
CA GLU A 72 -2.86 -3.24 -4.13
C GLU A 72 -1.74 -3.84 -5.00
N GLY A 73 -1.17 -3.04 -5.89
CA GLY A 73 0.00 -3.43 -6.69
C GLY A 73 1.24 -3.68 -5.84
N ILE A 74 1.53 -2.82 -4.87
CA ILE A 74 2.67 -2.99 -3.95
C ILE A 74 2.48 -4.23 -3.07
N ASP A 75 1.28 -4.45 -2.52
CA ASP A 75 0.96 -5.63 -1.73
C ASP A 75 1.15 -6.93 -2.53
N THR A 76 0.73 -6.92 -3.79
CA THR A 76 0.97 -8.04 -4.72
C THR A 76 2.46 -8.31 -4.92
N LEU A 77 3.26 -7.26 -5.15
CA LEU A 77 4.72 -7.38 -5.31
C LEU A 77 5.39 -7.88 -4.03
N ASP A 78 4.88 -7.50 -2.87
CA ASP A 78 5.42 -7.92 -1.59
C ASP A 78 5.15 -9.40 -1.33
N GLY A 79 3.93 -9.86 -1.62
CA GLY A 79 3.58 -11.28 -1.60
C GLY A 79 4.49 -12.13 -2.49
N LEU A 80 4.81 -11.65 -3.70
CA LEU A 80 5.77 -12.31 -4.58
C LEU A 80 7.19 -12.33 -4.00
N THR A 81 7.62 -11.23 -3.38
CA THR A 81 8.94 -11.11 -2.74
C THR A 81 9.07 -12.11 -1.58
N ASN A 82 8.05 -12.20 -0.73
CA ASN A 82 7.98 -13.15 0.38
C ASN A 82 7.99 -14.62 -0.10
N ASN A 83 7.27 -14.92 -1.18
CA ASN A 83 7.29 -16.25 -1.79
C ASN A 83 8.70 -16.64 -2.28
N ILE A 84 9.40 -15.73 -2.96
CA ILE A 84 10.79 -15.97 -3.38
C ILE A 84 11.67 -16.19 -2.15
N TYR A 85 11.56 -15.34 -1.12
CA TYR A 85 12.33 -15.46 0.10
C TYR A 85 12.12 -16.81 0.81
N ALA A 86 10.89 -17.31 0.86
CA ALA A 86 10.55 -18.60 1.45
C ALA A 86 11.17 -19.81 0.71
N THR A 87 11.43 -19.67 -0.60
CA THR A 87 12.10 -20.71 -1.40
C THR A 87 13.63 -20.67 -1.31
N LEU A 88 14.18 -19.53 -0.88
CA LEU A 88 15.62 -19.32 -0.72
C LEU A 88 16.17 -19.81 0.60
#